data_AF-A0A0T9MH39-F1
#
_entry.id   AF-A0A0T9MH39-F1
#
_cell.length_a   1.000
_cell.length_b   1.000
_cell.length_c   1.000
_cell.angle_alpha   90.00
_cell.angle_beta   90.00
_cell.angle_gamma   90.00
#
_symmetry.space_group_name_H-M   'P 1'
#
loop_
_entity.id
_entity.type
_entity.pdbx_description
1 polymer ?
#
loop_
_entity_poly.entity_id
_entity_poly.type
_entity_poly.pdbx_seq_one_letter_code
_entity_poly.pdbx_strand_id
1 'polypeptide(L)'
;MTMFTGRITKTPKRIKTQTGKVMVVATIQVEAAKRTPYPLRVVGFDVLALELMLCQLGQDISVKGGHKLLERLLTDNKKIRY
;
A
#
# COMPACT_ATOMS: atom_id res chain seq x y z
N MET A 1 -1.78 16.26 3.10
CA MET A 1 -0.97 15.24 2.41
C MET A 1 -0.17 14.53 3.49
N THR A 2 -0.36 13.23 3.68
CA THR A 2 0.20 12.51 4.83
C THR A 2 1.32 11.59 4.35
N MET A 3 2.45 11.59 5.07
CA MET A 3 3.58 10.72 4.79
C MET A 3 3.52 9.51 5.70
N PHE A 4 3.67 8.33 5.12
CA PHE A 4 3.74 7.07 5.84
C PHE A 4 5.10 6.45 5.55
N THR A 5 5.90 6.26 6.60
CA THR A 5 7.13 5.50 6.56
C THR A 5 6.87 4.10 7.06
N GLY A 6 7.36 3.10 6.34
CA GLY A 6 7.20 1.72 6.75
C GLY A 6 7.98 0.74 5.92
N ARG A 7 8.13 -0.46 6.47
CA ARG A 7 8.92 -1.54 5.89
C ARG A 7 8.08 -2.48 5.06
N ILE A 8 8.49 -2.83 3.85
CA ILE A 8 7.74 -3.77 3.01
C ILE A 8 7.75 -5.16 3.64
N THR A 9 6.57 -5.68 3.97
CA THR A 9 6.39 -7.02 4.55
C THR A 9 5.91 -8.06 3.56
N LYS A 10 5.46 -7.63 2.37
CA LYS A 10 5.07 -8.53 1.28
C LYS A 10 5.54 -7.97 -0.04
N THR A 11 6.02 -8.87 -0.91
CA THR A 11 6.43 -8.50 -2.26
C THR A 11 5.29 -7.79 -3.00
N PRO A 12 5.54 -6.61 -3.57
CA PRO A 12 4.56 -5.87 -4.35
C PRO A 12 3.98 -6.73 -5.47
N LYS A 13 2.66 -6.69 -5.62
CA LYS A 13 1.94 -7.48 -6.63
C LYS A 13 1.23 -6.57 -7.62
N ARG A 14 1.45 -6.83 -8.91
CA ARG A 14 0.68 -6.22 -9.99
C ARG A 14 -0.74 -6.79 -10.02
N ILE A 15 -1.71 -5.90 -10.06
CA ILE A 15 -3.12 -6.21 -10.26
C ILE A 15 -3.49 -5.82 -11.68
N LYS A 16 -4.06 -6.77 -12.43
CA LYS A 16 -4.63 -6.49 -13.75
C LYS A 16 -5.95 -5.75 -13.54
N THR A 17 -6.06 -4.53 -14.05
CA THR A 17 -7.31 -3.77 -14.03
C THR A 17 -8.03 -3.93 -15.37
N GLN A 18 -9.36 -3.84 -15.36
CA GLN A 18 -10.19 -4.01 -16.56
C GLN A 18 -9.93 -2.92 -17.62
N THR A 19 -9.45 -1.75 -17.19
CA THR A 19 -9.07 -0.60 -18.03
C THR A 19 -7.64 -0.66 -18.58
N GLY A 20 -6.90 -1.75 -18.34
CA GLY A 20 -5.52 -1.90 -18.82
C GLY A 20 -4.48 -1.05 -18.06
N LYS A 21 -4.91 -0.26 -17.07
CA LYS A 21 -4.02 0.56 -16.25
C LYS A 21 -3.19 -0.30 -15.31
N VAL A 22 -1.92 0.03 -15.18
CA VAL A 22 -0.99 -0.67 -14.28
C VAL A 22 -1.32 -0.25 -12.84
N MET A 23 -1.72 -1.21 -12.03
CA MET A 23 -1.96 -1.03 -10.60
C MET A 23 -1.11 -2.03 -9.83
N VAL A 24 -0.47 -1.57 -8.76
CA VAL A 24 0.37 -2.42 -7.90
C VAL A 24 -0.03 -2.21 -6.46
N VAL A 25 -0.16 -3.32 -5.73
CA VAL A 25 -0.39 -3.31 -4.29
C VAL A 25 0.89 -3.73 -3.57
N ALA A 26 1.33 -2.92 -2.61
CA ALA A 26 2.38 -3.25 -1.66
C ALA A 26 1.80 -3.27 -0.25
N THR A 27 2.39 -4.06 0.64
CA THR A 27 2.04 -4.04 2.06
C THR A 27 3.27 -3.61 2.84
N ILE A 28 3.13 -2.53 3.61
CA ILE A 28 4.17 -2.00 4.47
C ILE A 28 3.75 -2.14 5.93
N GLN A 29 4.70 -2.39 6.82
CA GLN A 29 4.50 -2.25 8.26
C GLN A 29 4.89 -0.84 8.64
N VAL A 30 3.89 -0.04 9.04
CA VAL A 30 4.10 1.32 9.48
C VAL A 30 4.53 1.28 10.93
N GLU A 31 5.69 1.86 11.22
CA GLU A 31 6.14 2.10 12.58
C GLU A 31 5.54 3.43 13.04
N ALA A 32 4.69 3.36 14.07
CA ALA A 32 4.04 4.54 14.62
C ALA A 32 4.57 4.77 16.04
N ALA A 33 5.14 5.95 16.29
CA ALA A 33 5.75 6.26 17.59
C ALA A 33 4.81 6.10 18.80
N LYS A 34 3.48 6.19 18.59
CA LYS A 34 2.46 6.10 19.64
C LYS A 34 1.50 4.92 19.47
N ARG A 35 1.70 4.04 18.47
CA ARG A 35 0.79 2.91 18.21
C ARG A 35 1.61 1.66 17.92
N THR A 36 1.04 0.50 18.23
CA THR A 36 1.61 -0.78 17.80
C THR A 36 1.84 -0.75 16.28
N PRO A 37 2.99 -1.23 15.78
CA PRO A 37 3.24 -1.35 14.36
C PRO A 37 2.07 -2.06 13.67
N TYR A 38 1.57 -1.48 12.59
CA TYR A 38 0.40 -2.02 11.88
C TYR A 38 0.67 -2.17 10.39
N PRO A 39 0.13 -3.22 9.76
CA PRO A 39 0.25 -3.39 8.32
C PRO A 39 -0.65 -2.37 7.60
N LEU A 40 -0.08 -1.70 6.61
CA LEU A 40 -0.75 -0.75 5.72
C LEU A 40 -0.63 -1.23 4.28
N ARG A 41 -1.75 -1.26 3.56
CA ARG A 41 -1.79 -1.55 2.13
C ARG A 41 -1.67 -0.26 1.34
N VAL A 42 -0.67 -0.22 0.46
CA VAL A 42 -0.40 0.89 -0.43
C VAL A 42 -0.73 0.45 -1.85
N VAL A 43 -1.45 1.28 -2.59
CA VAL A 43 -1.80 1.04 -3.99
C VAL A 43 -1.21 2.17 -4.82
N GLY A 44 -0.33 1.82 -5.75
CA GLY A 44 0.22 2.73 -6.74
C GLY A 44 -0.44 2.52 -8.10
N PHE A 45 -0.53 3.61 -8.87
CA PHE A 45 -1.06 3.64 -10.22
C PHE A 45 0.02 4.19 -11.17
N ASP A 46 0.00 3.73 -12.42
CA ASP A 46 0.85 4.23 -13.49
C ASP A 46 2.35 4.21 -13.10
N VAL A 47 3.02 5.37 -13.04
CA VAL A 47 4.45 5.47 -12.69
C VAL A 47 4.72 5.00 -11.25
N LEU A 48 3.85 5.34 -10.30
CA LEU A 48 3.98 4.89 -8.91
C LEU A 48 3.87 3.36 -8.78
N ALA A 49 3.13 2.72 -9.68
CA ALA A 49 3.03 1.27 -9.71
C ALA A 49 4.38 0.63 -10.12
N LEU A 50 5.09 1.22 -11.09
CA LEU A 50 6.41 0.77 -11.49
C LEU A 50 7.43 0.94 -10.36
N GLU A 51 7.43 2.10 -9.70
CA GLU A 51 8.30 2.36 -8.54
C GLU A 51 8.05 1.36 -7.40
N LEU A 52 6.77 1.08 -7.10
CA LEU A 52 6.42 0.07 -6.09
C LEU A 52 6.88 -1.32 -6.49
N MET A 53 6.87 -1.69 -7.78
CA MET A 53 7.35 -3.01 -8.23
C MET A 53 8.86 -3.18 -8.10
N LEU A 54 9.62 -2.10 -8.08
CA LEU A 54 11.08 -2.13 -7.85
C LEU A 54 11.43 -2.33 -6.38
N CYS A 55 10.49 -2.10 -5.47
CA CYS A 55 10.76 -2.20 -4.05
C CYS A 55 10.82 -3.65 -3.58
N GLN A 56 11.85 -3.97 -2.80
CA GLN A 56 12.11 -5.33 -2.32
C GLN A 56 11.46 -5.59 -0.96
N LEU A 57 11.25 -6.88 -0.66
CA LEU A 57 10.82 -7.32 0.67
C LEU A 57 11.84 -6.87 1.72
N GLY A 58 11.38 -6.27 2.81
CA GLY A 58 12.24 -5.77 3.88
C GLY A 58 12.85 -4.38 3.61
N GLN A 59 12.58 -3.76 2.46
CA GLN A 59 13.00 -2.40 2.17
C GLN A 59 12.13 -1.38 2.92
N ASP A 60 12.74 -0.36 3.48
CA ASP A 60 12.05 0.78 4.07
C ASP A 60 11.64 1.78 2.97
N ILE A 61 10.35 2.12 2.95
CA ILE A 61 9.81 3.05 1.96
C ILE A 61 9.02 4.18 2.65
N SER A 62 9.07 5.36 2.04
CA SER A 62 8.25 6.51 2.41
C SER A 62 7.20 6.74 1.34
N VAL A 63 5.93 6.60 1.71
CA VAL A 63 4.81 6.77 0.81
C VAL A 63 4.08 8.06 1.16
N LYS A 64 3.92 8.95 0.18
CA LYS A 64 3.09 10.15 0.30
C LYS A 64 1.72 9.88 -0.29
N GLY A 65 0.68 10.00 0.53
CA GLY A 65 -0.70 9.69 0.12
C GLY A 65 -1.72 10.67 0.68
N GLY A 66 -2.85 10.79 -0.04
CA GLY A 66 -4.06 11.42 0.48
C GLY A 66 -4.91 10.41 1.24
N HIS A 67 -5.48 10.81 2.37
CA HIS A 67 -6.35 10.02 3.25
C HIS A 67 -7.51 9.30 2.52
N LYS A 68 -7.87 9.75 1.31
CA LYS A 68 -9.01 9.25 0.52
C LYS A 68 -8.88 7.82 -0.01
N LEU A 69 -7.66 7.24 -0.04
CA LEU A 69 -7.46 5.81 -0.37
C LEU A 69 -7.26 4.92 0.87
N LEU A 70 -7.05 5.53 2.04
CA LEU A 70 -6.80 4.86 3.33
C LEU A 70 -8.11 4.42 3.98
N GLU A 71 -9.16 5.24 3.92
CA GLU A 71 -10.48 4.87 4.45
C GLU A 71 -11.11 3.71 3.66
N ARG A 72 -10.96 3.67 2.34
CA ARG A 72 -11.63 2.64 1.53
C ARG A 72 -11.09 1.24 1.82
N LEU A 73 -9.80 1.08 2.13
CA LEU A 73 -9.21 -0.22 2.46
C LEU A 73 -9.43 -0.67 3.92
N LEU A 74 -9.68 0.28 4.83
CA LEU A 74 -10.09 -0.02 6.21
C LEU A 74 -11.59 -0.37 6.29
N THR A 75 -12.42 0.25 5.45
CA THR A 75 -13.86 -0.04 5.36
C THR A 75 -14.15 -1.32 4.56
N ASP A 76 -13.35 -1.65 3.54
CA ASP A 76 -13.54 -2.82 2.67
C ASP A 76 -13.08 -4.14 3.34
N ASN A 77 -12.17 -4.08 4.33
CA ASN A 77 -11.76 -5.26 5.12
C ASN A 77 -12.78 -5.73 6.16
N LYS A 78 -13.98 -5.13 6.20
CA LYS A 78 -15.08 -5.58 7.09
C LYS A 78 -16.14 -6.45 6.42
N LYS A 79 -16.05 -6.79 5.13
CA LYS A 79 -17.07 -7.67 4.52
C LYS A 79 -16.62 -8.38 3.23
N ILE A 80 -15.76 -9.39 3.36
CA ILE A 80 -15.76 -10.53 2.44
C ILE A 80 -15.81 -11.81 3.28
N ARG A 81 -17.04 -12.22 3.63
CA ARG A 81 -17.47 -13.61 3.87
C ARG A 81 -18.97 -13.67 3.54
N TYR A 82 -19.30 -14.55 2.58
CA TYR A 82 -20.58 -15.10 2.10
C TYR A 82 -21.87 -14.27 2.26
#